data_AF-A0A4U7ZVY5-F1
#
_entry.id   AF-A0A4U7ZVY5-F1
#
_cell.length_a   1.000
_cell.length_b   1.000
_cell.length_c   1.000
_cell.angle_alpha   90.00
_cell.angle_beta   90.00
_cell.angle_gamma   90.00
#
_symmetry.space_group_name_H-M   'P 1'
#
loop_
_entity.id
_entity.type
_entity.pdbx_description
1 polymer ?
#
loop_
_entity_poly.entity_id
_entity_poly.type
_entity_poly.pdbx_seq_one_letter_code
_entity_poly.pdbx_strand_id
1 'polypeptide(L)'
;MLTVVGMGPAGQHLMTPAALEAIDHADALAGGKRHLAQFPAFGGERFTLGADIGALLSWIAARRDKGIVVLASGDPLFYGIGTRLVAHFGIEQVRIIPGISAVQYLCAQAGIDMNDMWLTSSHGRCVSFDQLANHRKVAMVTDARCGPREIARELVARGKGHRLMVIGENLAMENERIHWLPVSAVNADYEMNAVVILDER
;
A
#
# COMPACT_ATOMS: atom_id res chain seq x y z
N MET A 1 -20.54 -2.69 -13.04
CA MET A 1 -20.04 -1.92 -11.88
C MET A 1 -18.59 -2.27 -11.66
N LEU A 2 -17.70 -1.28 -11.52
CA LEU A 2 -16.27 -1.51 -11.29
C LEU A 2 -16.06 -1.85 -9.81
N THR A 3 -15.32 -2.91 -9.50
CA THR A 3 -14.94 -3.24 -8.12
C THR A 3 -13.43 -3.09 -7.95
N VAL A 4 -12.98 -2.47 -6.86
CA VAL A 4 -11.57 -2.38 -6.49
C VAL A 4 -11.36 -3.15 -5.21
N VAL A 5 -10.49 -4.15 -5.26
CA VAL A 5 -10.28 -5.11 -4.18
C VAL A 5 -8.91 -4.88 -3.54
N GLY A 6 -8.90 -4.67 -2.23
CA GLY A 6 -7.68 -4.71 -1.42
C GLY A 6 -7.20 -6.14 -1.22
N MET A 7 -5.97 -6.42 -1.66
CA MET A 7 -5.36 -7.76 -1.55
C MET A 7 -4.69 -8.02 -0.21
N GLY A 8 -4.58 -7.02 0.67
CA GLY A 8 -3.74 -7.15 1.85
C GLY A 8 -2.24 -6.97 1.55
N PRO A 9 -1.36 -7.17 2.55
CA PRO A 9 0.08 -7.00 2.40
C PRO A 9 0.71 -8.13 1.55
N ALA A 10 0.26 -9.37 1.70
CA ALA A 10 0.63 -10.50 0.85
C ALA A 10 -0.32 -11.70 1.03
N GLY A 11 -0.40 -12.57 0.02
CA GLY A 11 -1.08 -13.86 0.07
C GLY A 11 -2.62 -13.78 0.14
N GLN A 12 -3.28 -14.75 -0.50
CA GLN A 12 -4.75 -14.82 -0.49
C GLN A 12 -5.36 -15.04 0.91
N HIS A 13 -4.61 -15.61 1.85
CA HIS A 13 -5.07 -15.88 3.22
C HIS A 13 -5.27 -14.61 4.05
N LEU A 14 -4.70 -13.47 3.65
CA LEU A 14 -4.93 -12.15 4.26
C LEU A 14 -5.97 -11.31 3.49
N MET A 15 -6.55 -11.87 2.43
CA MET A 15 -7.65 -11.23 1.71
C MET A 15 -8.96 -11.45 2.48
N THR A 16 -9.85 -10.45 2.42
CA THR A 16 -11.17 -10.60 3.00
C THR A 16 -12.00 -11.62 2.19
N PRO A 17 -12.97 -12.33 2.80
CA PRO A 17 -13.87 -13.19 2.05
C PRO A 17 -14.59 -12.47 0.90
N ALA A 18 -15.01 -11.23 1.13
CA ALA A 18 -15.66 -10.39 0.11
C ALA A 18 -14.72 -10.06 -1.07
N ALA A 19 -13.41 -9.91 -0.82
CA ALA A 19 -12.41 -9.70 -1.86
C ALA A 19 -12.26 -10.93 -2.76
N LEU A 20 -12.17 -12.12 -2.16
CA LEU A 20 -12.07 -13.39 -2.88
C LEU A 20 -13.35 -13.68 -3.69
N GLU A 21 -14.52 -13.47 -3.09
CA GLU A 21 -15.81 -13.63 -3.76
C GLU A 21 -15.94 -12.70 -4.99
N ALA A 22 -15.56 -11.43 -4.85
CA ALA A 22 -15.60 -10.50 -5.97
C ALA A 22 -14.70 -10.93 -7.13
N ILE A 23 -13.51 -11.49 -6.82
CA ILE A 23 -12.56 -11.98 -7.83
C ILE A 23 -13.09 -13.23 -8.54
N ASP A 24 -13.72 -14.14 -7.79
CA ASP A 24 -14.28 -15.39 -8.33
C ASP A 24 -15.41 -15.11 -9.34
N HIS A 25 -16.21 -14.08 -9.10
CA HIS A 25 -17.31 -13.65 -9.98
C HIS A 25 -16.89 -12.62 -11.04
N ALA A 26 -15.60 -12.29 -11.16
CA ALA A 26 -15.14 -11.27 -12.10
C ALA A 26 -15.08 -11.81 -13.53
N ASP A 27 -15.54 -11.01 -14.50
CA ASP A 27 -15.31 -11.27 -15.93
C ASP A 27 -13.89 -10.89 -16.35
N ALA A 28 -13.30 -9.92 -15.65
CA ALA A 28 -11.97 -9.43 -15.94
C ALA A 28 -11.22 -8.94 -14.69
N LEU A 29 -9.91 -9.22 -14.65
CA LEU A 29 -8.99 -8.73 -13.62
C LEU A 29 -8.02 -7.71 -14.18
N ALA A 30 -7.83 -6.61 -13.46
CA ALA A 30 -6.80 -5.62 -13.75
C ALA A 30 -5.88 -5.45 -12.54
N GLY A 31 -4.56 -5.46 -12.72
CA GLY A 31 -3.64 -5.32 -11.60
C GLY A 31 -2.18 -5.45 -12.00
N GLY A 32 -1.27 -5.18 -11.05
CA GLY A 32 0.16 -5.38 -11.28
C GLY A 32 0.49 -6.85 -11.57
N LYS A 33 1.57 -7.11 -12.31
CA LYS A 33 2.01 -8.47 -12.68
C LYS A 33 2.04 -9.43 -11.49
N ARG A 34 2.58 -8.99 -10.35
CA ARG A 34 2.64 -9.79 -9.10
C ARG A 34 1.28 -10.10 -8.48
N HIS A 35 0.29 -9.23 -8.67
CA HIS A 35 -1.07 -9.43 -8.15
C HIS A 35 -1.82 -10.46 -9.00
N LEU A 36 -1.76 -10.30 -10.33
CA LEU A 36 -2.41 -11.23 -11.27
C LEU A 36 -1.82 -12.64 -11.18
N ALA A 37 -0.53 -12.78 -10.87
CA ALA A 37 0.13 -14.06 -10.68
C ALA A 37 -0.44 -14.87 -9.50
N GLN A 38 -1.11 -14.23 -8.54
CA GLN A 38 -1.75 -14.94 -7.42
C GLN A 38 -3.03 -15.68 -7.84
N PHE A 39 -3.58 -15.42 -9.01
CA PHE A 39 -4.79 -16.07 -9.53
C PHE A 39 -4.49 -16.85 -10.82
N PRO A 40 -3.67 -17.91 -10.77
CA PRO A 40 -3.30 -18.67 -11.97
C PRO A 40 -4.51 -19.33 -12.64
N ALA A 41 -5.53 -19.72 -11.85
CA ALA A 41 -6.74 -20.35 -12.34
C ALA A 41 -7.78 -19.39 -12.94
N PHE A 42 -7.59 -18.07 -12.83
CA PHE A 42 -8.56 -17.10 -13.36
C PHE A 42 -8.62 -17.15 -14.89
N GLY A 43 -9.76 -17.60 -15.44
CA GLY A 43 -9.95 -17.80 -16.88
C GLY A 43 -10.45 -16.57 -17.66
N GLY A 44 -10.81 -15.49 -16.97
CA GLY A 44 -11.34 -14.28 -17.59
C GLY A 44 -10.27 -13.37 -18.21
N GLU A 45 -10.71 -12.21 -18.70
CA GLU A 45 -9.81 -11.25 -19.34
C GLU A 45 -8.85 -10.62 -18.32
N ARG A 46 -7.59 -10.37 -18.71
CA ARG A 46 -6.59 -9.77 -17.82
C ARG A 46 -6.00 -8.49 -18.40
N PHE A 47 -5.90 -7.46 -17.56
CA PHE A 47 -5.15 -6.24 -17.85
C PHE A 47 -3.96 -6.11 -16.89
N THR A 48 -2.74 -6.18 -17.42
CA THR A 48 -1.53 -5.96 -16.62
C THR A 48 -1.28 -4.46 -16.47
N LEU A 49 -1.40 -3.96 -15.24
CA LEU A 49 -1.15 -2.56 -14.92
C LEU A 49 0.34 -2.24 -15.00
N GLY A 50 0.68 -1.27 -15.86
CA GLY A 50 1.99 -0.64 -15.94
C GLY A 50 1.99 0.78 -15.36
N ALA A 51 2.98 1.60 -15.74
CA ALA A 51 3.08 2.99 -15.30
C ALA A 51 1.98 3.90 -15.91
N ASP A 52 1.44 3.52 -17.07
CA ASP A 52 0.37 4.25 -17.74
C ASP A 52 -1.00 3.91 -17.14
N ILE A 53 -1.46 4.76 -16.22
CA ILE A 53 -2.81 4.65 -15.66
C ILE A 53 -3.89 5.05 -16.67
N GLY A 54 -3.59 5.90 -17.66
CA GLY A 54 -4.55 6.30 -18.70
C GLY A 54 -5.01 5.09 -19.50
N ALA A 55 -4.09 4.17 -19.82
CA ALA A 55 -4.41 2.90 -20.47
C ALA A 55 -5.41 2.06 -19.65
N LEU A 56 -5.25 1.99 -18.32
CA LEU A 56 -6.21 1.29 -17.45
C LEU A 56 -7.59 1.93 -17.51
N LEU A 57 -7.68 3.27 -17.40
CA LEU A 57 -8.95 3.99 -17.42
C LEU A 57 -9.70 3.77 -18.74
N SER A 58 -9.01 3.88 -19.87
CA SER A 58 -9.57 3.61 -21.20
C SER A 58 -10.00 2.15 -21.35
N TRP A 59 -9.21 1.20 -20.85
CA TRP A 59 -9.53 -0.22 -20.89
C TRP A 59 -10.79 -0.55 -20.09
N ILE A 60 -10.95 0.04 -18.90
CA ILE A 60 -12.17 -0.07 -18.07
C ILE A 60 -13.36 0.55 -18.79
N ALA A 61 -13.21 1.77 -19.33
CA ALA A 61 -14.29 2.51 -19.97
C ALA A 61 -14.84 1.80 -21.23
N ALA A 62 -14.02 0.99 -21.89
CA ALA A 62 -14.42 0.18 -23.05
C ALA A 62 -15.17 -1.12 -22.69
N ARG A 63 -15.31 -1.46 -21.41
CA ARG A 63 -15.86 -2.74 -20.90
C ARG A 63 -16.94 -2.53 -19.83
N ARG A 64 -17.81 -1.54 -20.03
CA ARG A 64 -18.84 -1.17 -19.03
C ARG A 64 -19.88 -2.27 -18.78
N ASP A 65 -20.02 -3.20 -19.72
CA ASP A 65 -20.88 -4.37 -19.68
C ASP A 65 -20.28 -5.53 -18.86
N LYS A 66 -18.99 -5.49 -18.51
CA LYS A 66 -18.30 -6.53 -17.74
C LYS A 66 -18.20 -6.21 -16.25
N GLY A 67 -18.22 -7.25 -15.42
CA GLY A 67 -17.79 -7.24 -14.03
C GLY A 67 -16.27 -7.17 -13.92
N ILE A 68 -15.73 -5.95 -13.80
CA ILE A 68 -14.28 -5.73 -13.69
C ILE A 68 -13.87 -5.65 -12.22
N VAL A 69 -12.83 -6.39 -11.85
CA VAL A 69 -12.13 -6.25 -10.57
C VAL A 69 -10.72 -5.70 -10.78
N VAL A 70 -10.42 -4.57 -10.13
CA VAL A 70 -9.07 -4.02 -10.02
C VAL A 70 -8.42 -4.47 -8.72
N LEU A 71 -7.29 -5.17 -8.82
CA LEU A 71 -6.49 -5.68 -7.71
C LEU A 71 -5.55 -4.59 -7.17
N ALA A 72 -5.80 -4.12 -5.96
CA ALA A 72 -4.98 -3.15 -5.25
C ALA A 72 -4.11 -3.83 -4.17
N SER A 73 -2.83 -3.46 -4.10
CA SER A 73 -1.95 -3.89 -3.00
C SER A 73 -2.42 -3.25 -1.70
N GLY A 74 -2.46 -4.01 -0.60
CA GLY A 74 -2.92 -3.48 0.68
C GLY A 74 -4.39 -3.07 0.66
N ASP A 75 -4.68 -1.83 1.08
CA ASP A 75 -6.01 -1.23 1.05
C ASP A 75 -6.17 -0.29 -0.16
N PRO A 76 -7.30 -0.33 -0.92
CA PRO A 76 -7.47 0.50 -2.12
C PRO A 76 -7.47 2.01 -1.87
N LEU A 77 -7.82 2.48 -0.67
CA LEU A 77 -7.94 3.89 -0.31
C LEU A 77 -6.78 4.38 0.55
N PHE A 78 -5.93 3.49 1.06
CA PHE A 78 -4.69 3.86 1.73
C PHE A 78 -3.56 4.10 0.73
N TYR A 79 -3.48 5.31 0.18
CA TYR A 79 -2.55 5.70 -0.90
C TYR A 79 -2.62 4.80 -2.16
N GLY A 80 -3.71 4.06 -2.31
CA GLY A 80 -3.93 3.08 -3.37
C GLY A 80 -4.59 3.64 -4.64
N ILE A 81 -4.79 2.74 -5.61
CA ILE A 81 -5.40 3.06 -6.90
C ILE A 81 -6.89 3.40 -6.79
N GLY A 82 -7.56 2.97 -5.71
CA GLY A 82 -8.99 3.21 -5.48
C GLY A 82 -9.33 4.70 -5.47
N THR A 83 -8.50 5.54 -4.83
CA THR A 83 -8.71 7.00 -4.83
C THR A 83 -8.78 7.58 -6.24
N ARG A 84 -7.92 7.10 -7.15
CA ARG A 84 -7.88 7.58 -8.53
C ARG A 84 -9.08 7.08 -9.34
N LEU A 85 -9.49 5.83 -9.14
CA LEU A 85 -10.64 5.25 -9.82
C LEU A 85 -11.94 5.91 -9.38
N VAL A 86 -12.12 6.17 -8.09
CA VAL A 86 -13.26 6.93 -7.56
C VAL A 86 -13.27 8.35 -8.11
N ALA A 87 -12.12 9.04 -8.15
CA ALA A 87 -12.05 10.39 -8.71
C ALA A 87 -12.40 10.46 -10.21
N HIS A 88 -12.12 9.40 -10.98
CA HIS A 88 -12.38 9.37 -12.42
C HIS A 88 -13.79 8.88 -12.78
N PHE A 89 -14.28 7.82 -12.15
CA PHE A 89 -15.57 7.20 -12.48
C PHE A 89 -16.72 7.63 -11.55
N GLY A 90 -16.43 8.21 -10.38
CA GLY A 90 -17.39 8.53 -9.35
C GLY A 90 -17.72 7.32 -8.46
N ILE A 91 -17.98 7.57 -7.17
CA ILE A 91 -18.23 6.50 -6.18
C ILE A 91 -19.45 5.63 -6.54
N GLU A 92 -20.46 6.21 -7.19
CA GLU A 92 -21.67 5.50 -7.64
C GLU A 92 -21.38 4.39 -8.68
N GLN A 93 -20.23 4.44 -9.36
CA GLN A 93 -19.81 3.43 -10.34
C GLN A 93 -18.69 2.51 -9.83
N VAL A 94 -18.17 2.78 -8.63
CA VAL A 94 -16.99 2.12 -8.06
C VAL A 94 -17.30 1.54 -6.68
N ARG A 95 -17.34 0.22 -6.59
CA ARG A 95 -17.38 -0.49 -5.32
C ARG A 95 -15.96 -0.67 -4.79
N ILE A 96 -15.70 -0.21 -3.57
CA ILE A 96 -14.43 -0.47 -2.87
C ILE A 96 -14.63 -1.62 -1.89
N ILE A 97 -13.78 -2.64 -1.98
CA ILE A 97 -13.64 -3.69 -0.97
C ILE A 97 -12.31 -3.47 -0.25
N PRO A 98 -12.33 -3.17 1.06
CA PRO A 98 -11.10 -2.86 1.80
C PRO A 98 -10.19 -4.07 1.93
N GLY A 99 -8.91 -3.79 2.16
CA GLY A 99 -7.89 -4.80 2.45
C GLY A 99 -7.04 -4.38 3.65
N ILE A 100 -6.20 -5.29 4.14
CA ILE A 100 -5.25 -4.96 5.21
C ILE A 100 -4.11 -4.13 4.62
N SER A 101 -3.94 -2.88 5.03
CA SER A 101 -2.80 -2.08 4.56
C SER A 101 -1.48 -2.59 5.17
N ALA A 102 -0.36 -2.32 4.49
CA ALA A 102 0.97 -2.65 5.02
C ALA A 102 1.24 -1.97 6.38
N VAL A 103 0.70 -0.75 6.59
CA VAL A 103 0.81 -0.05 7.88
C VAL A 103 -0.01 -0.72 8.96
N GLN A 104 -1.27 -1.12 8.66
CA GLN A 104 -2.11 -1.85 9.61
C GLN A 104 -1.44 -3.15 10.03
N TYR A 105 -0.90 -3.90 9.06
CA TYR A 105 -0.19 -5.14 9.32
C TYR A 105 1.06 -4.92 10.18
N LEU A 106 1.91 -3.95 9.81
CA LEU A 106 3.11 -3.62 10.58
C LEU A 106 2.77 -3.21 12.02
N CYS A 107 1.76 -2.36 12.20
CA CYS A 107 1.29 -1.95 13.52
C CYS A 107 0.82 -3.14 14.36
N ALA A 108 0.07 -4.08 13.76
CA ALA A 108 -0.36 -5.29 14.43
C ALA A 108 0.82 -6.18 14.87
N GLN A 109 1.81 -6.39 13.99
CA GLN A 109 3.01 -7.17 14.32
C GLN A 109 3.89 -6.48 15.38
N ALA A 110 3.92 -5.15 15.35
CA ALA A 110 4.75 -4.32 16.23
C ALA A 110 4.09 -3.99 17.59
N GLY A 111 2.80 -4.32 17.76
CA GLY A 111 2.02 -3.93 18.93
C GLY A 111 1.86 -2.42 19.07
N ILE A 112 1.75 -1.70 17.95
CA ILE A 112 1.59 -0.24 17.90
C ILE A 112 0.13 0.08 17.59
N ASP A 113 -0.50 0.93 18.39
CA ASP A 113 -1.83 1.42 18.08
C ASP A 113 -1.77 2.49 16.98
N MET A 114 -2.78 2.50 16.11
CA MET A 114 -2.89 3.45 15.01
C MET A 114 -3.52 4.80 15.41
N ASN A 115 -3.90 4.99 16.68
CA ASN A 115 -4.53 6.24 17.10
C ASN A 115 -3.52 7.38 17.02
N ASP A 116 -4.01 8.55 16.61
CA ASP A 116 -3.23 9.79 16.44
C ASP A 116 -2.03 9.66 15.49
N MET A 117 -2.02 8.62 14.66
CA MET A 117 -0.97 8.38 13.69
C MET A 117 -1.16 9.24 12.45
N TRP A 118 -0.16 10.06 12.13
CA TRP A 118 -0.14 10.75 10.85
C TRP A 118 0.23 9.76 9.74
N LEU A 119 -0.73 9.53 8.83
CA LEU A 119 -0.57 8.64 7.70
C LEU A 119 -0.03 9.42 6.51
N THR A 120 1.00 8.90 5.83
CA THR A 120 1.63 9.55 4.68
C THR A 120 2.24 8.55 3.71
N SER A 121 2.79 9.03 2.58
CA SER A 121 3.44 8.18 1.57
C SER A 121 4.39 8.97 0.67
N SER A 122 5.45 8.32 0.19
CA SER A 122 6.26 8.85 -0.92
C SER A 122 5.77 8.42 -2.31
N HIS A 123 4.84 7.46 -2.39
CA HIS A 123 4.31 6.99 -3.66
C HIS A 123 3.58 8.12 -4.40
N GLY A 124 4.19 8.54 -5.52
CA GLY A 124 3.65 9.57 -6.39
C GLY A 124 3.52 10.97 -5.76
N ARG A 125 4.22 11.22 -4.63
CA ARG A 125 4.09 12.46 -3.85
C ARG A 125 5.45 12.95 -3.36
N CYS A 126 5.59 14.25 -3.19
CA CYS A 126 6.75 14.82 -2.51
C CYS A 126 6.59 14.63 -1.00
N VAL A 127 7.66 14.14 -0.36
CA VAL A 127 7.68 13.92 1.08
C VAL A 127 7.98 15.25 1.79
N SER A 128 7.14 15.64 2.74
CA SER A 128 7.43 16.76 3.63
C SER A 128 8.14 16.25 4.87
N PHE A 129 9.48 16.33 4.87
CA PHE A 129 10.30 15.90 6.01
C PHE A 129 10.07 16.76 7.26
N ASP A 130 9.67 18.02 7.10
CA ASP A 130 9.29 18.88 8.23
C ASP A 130 8.03 18.36 8.92
N GLN A 131 7.04 17.90 8.15
CA GLN A 131 5.85 17.26 8.71
C GLN A 131 6.21 15.93 9.40
N LEU A 132 7.08 15.11 8.79
CA LEU A 132 7.57 13.87 9.43
C LEU A 132 8.23 14.16 10.79
N ALA A 133 8.98 15.26 10.89
CA ALA A 133 9.65 15.67 12.12
C ALA A 133 8.71 16.27 13.18
N ASN A 134 7.60 16.88 12.75
CA ASN A 134 6.65 17.57 13.64
C ASN A 134 5.56 16.64 14.22
N HIS A 135 5.23 15.54 13.52
CA HIS A 135 4.26 14.57 14.02
C HIS A 135 4.92 13.54 14.93
N ARG A 136 4.33 13.30 16.10
CA ARG A 136 4.85 12.39 17.14
C ARG A 136 4.79 10.91 16.76
N LYS A 137 3.77 10.54 15.99
CA LYS A 137 3.52 9.18 15.51
C LYS A 137 3.20 9.26 14.03
N VAL A 138 4.00 8.62 13.20
CA VAL A 138 3.86 8.65 11.74
C VAL A 138 3.88 7.24 11.21
N ALA A 139 3.05 6.93 10.22
CA ALA A 139 3.28 5.77 9.38
C ALA A 139 3.28 6.13 7.91
N MET A 140 4.17 5.47 7.17
CA MET A 140 4.44 5.80 5.79
C MET A 140 4.67 4.55 4.95
N VAL A 141 4.00 4.46 3.81
CA VAL A 141 4.36 3.52 2.74
C VAL A 141 5.32 4.19 1.77
N THR A 142 6.48 3.56 1.56
CA THR A 142 7.64 4.13 0.86
C THR A 142 7.78 3.59 -0.55
N ASP A 143 8.32 4.39 -1.46
CA ASP A 143 8.70 4.02 -2.81
C ASP A 143 10.22 3.89 -2.94
N ALA A 144 10.70 3.50 -4.13
CA ALA A 144 12.14 3.34 -4.38
C ALA A 144 12.96 4.64 -4.33
N ARG A 145 12.30 5.82 -4.25
CA ARG A 145 12.98 7.12 -4.24
C ARG A 145 13.16 7.66 -2.83
N CYS A 146 12.24 7.35 -1.92
CA CYS A 146 12.31 7.78 -0.54
C CYS A 146 11.93 6.61 0.37
N GLY A 147 12.96 5.86 0.76
CA GLY A 147 12.85 4.73 1.69
C GLY A 147 13.34 5.08 3.10
N PRO A 148 13.54 4.07 3.97
CA PRO A 148 13.91 4.27 5.36
C PRO A 148 15.20 5.08 5.53
N ARG A 149 16.21 4.85 4.69
CA ARG A 149 17.50 5.56 4.73
C ARG A 149 17.35 7.06 4.44
N GLU A 150 16.61 7.42 3.39
CA GLU A 150 16.41 8.82 3.03
C GLU A 150 15.60 9.56 4.09
N ILE A 151 14.56 8.91 4.61
CA ILE A 151 13.74 9.43 5.73
C ILE A 151 14.62 9.65 6.96
N ALA A 152 15.45 8.66 7.31
CA ALA A 152 16.30 8.73 8.48
C ALA A 152 17.31 9.86 8.38
N ARG A 153 18.00 10.01 7.24
CA ARG A 153 18.94 11.10 6.98
C ARG A 153 18.30 12.47 7.19
N GLU A 154 17.09 12.67 6.65
CA GLU A 154 16.38 13.95 6.74
C GLU A 154 15.85 14.24 8.17
N LEU A 155 15.48 13.22 8.93
CA LEU A 155 15.11 13.36 10.34
C LEU A 155 16.31 13.63 11.24
N VAL A 156 17.46 12.98 11.00
CA VAL A 156 18.72 13.28 11.72
C VAL A 156 19.12 14.74 11.50
N ALA A 157 19.06 15.23 10.26
CA ALA A 157 19.35 16.63 9.94
C ALA A 157 18.44 17.63 10.68
N ARG A 158 17.26 17.18 11.14
CA ARG A 158 16.29 17.96 11.93
C ARG A 158 16.39 17.70 13.44
N GLY A 159 17.47 17.07 13.91
CA GLY A 159 17.68 16.75 15.33
C GLY A 159 16.76 15.65 15.87
N LYS A 160 16.13 14.85 14.98
CA LYS A 160 15.19 13.77 15.34
C LYS A 160 15.81 12.37 15.27
N GLY A 161 17.14 12.26 15.33
CA GLY A 161 17.85 10.98 15.26
C GLY A 161 17.57 10.01 16.42
N HIS A 162 17.11 10.52 17.56
CA HIS A 162 16.78 9.73 18.76
C HIS A 162 15.46 8.97 18.64
N ARG A 163 14.55 9.42 17.75
CA ARG A 163 13.25 8.77 17.53
C ARG A 163 13.42 7.33 17.08
N LEU A 164 12.40 6.51 17.32
CA LEU A 164 12.37 5.13 16.85
C LEU A 164 11.77 5.05 15.46
N MET A 165 12.39 4.27 14.59
CA MET A 165 11.84 3.84 13.31
C MET A 165 11.65 2.33 13.33
N VAL A 166 10.40 1.92 13.15
CA VAL A 166 10.02 0.53 12.92
C VAL A 166 9.89 0.32 11.43
N ILE A 167 10.69 -0.57 10.86
CA ILE A 167 10.75 -0.83 9.42
C ILE A 167 10.26 -2.24 9.19
N GLY A 168 9.15 -2.38 8.46
CA GLY A 168 8.64 -3.67 8.01
C GLY A 168 9.04 -3.93 6.57
N GLU A 169 9.87 -4.94 6.33
CA GLU A 169 10.28 -5.41 5.01
C GLU A 169 9.49 -6.64 4.60
N ASN A 170 9.08 -6.69 3.33
CA ASN A 170 8.36 -7.79 2.69
C ASN A 170 7.24 -8.36 3.58
N LEU A 171 6.44 -7.45 4.14
CA LEU A 171 5.41 -7.78 5.11
C LEU A 171 4.46 -8.87 4.59
N ALA A 172 4.19 -9.86 5.44
CA ALA A 172 3.44 -11.07 5.20
C ALA A 172 4.02 -12.02 4.12
N MET A 173 5.26 -11.82 3.67
CA MET A 173 5.98 -12.73 2.77
C MET A 173 6.92 -13.66 3.56
N GLU A 174 7.43 -14.72 2.92
CA GLU A 174 8.30 -15.72 3.56
C GLU A 174 9.60 -15.13 4.14
N ASN A 175 10.10 -14.05 3.54
CA ASN A 175 11.30 -13.34 3.95
C ASN A 175 11.00 -12.04 4.73
N GLU A 176 9.87 -11.99 5.44
CA GLU A 176 9.51 -10.84 6.28
C GLU A 176 10.61 -10.51 7.30
N ARG A 177 10.86 -9.21 7.48
CA ARG A 177 11.73 -8.70 8.55
C ARG A 177 11.12 -7.45 9.17
N ILE A 178 11.18 -7.37 10.50
CA ILE A 178 10.75 -6.18 11.24
C ILE A 178 11.92 -5.66 12.07
N HIS A 179 12.35 -4.45 11.77
CA HIS A 179 13.47 -3.79 12.43
C HIS A 179 12.97 -2.72 13.39
N TRP A 180 13.60 -2.64 14.56
CA TRP A 180 13.41 -1.56 15.52
C TRP A 180 14.74 -0.86 15.71
N LEU A 181 14.86 0.35 15.18
CA LEU A 181 16.12 1.10 15.18
C LEU A 181 15.87 2.54 15.62
N PRO A 182 16.77 3.15 16.40
CA PRO A 182 16.87 4.60 16.44
C PRO A 182 17.05 5.13 15.02
N VAL A 183 16.40 6.24 14.69
CA VAL A 183 16.48 6.87 13.37
C VAL A 183 17.94 7.12 12.96
N SER A 184 18.81 7.49 13.90
CA SER A 184 20.25 7.69 13.64
C SER A 184 21.01 6.42 13.25
N ALA A 185 20.46 5.23 13.48
CA ALA A 185 21.08 3.95 13.15
C ALA A 185 20.58 3.35 11.83
N VAL A 186 19.59 3.96 11.18
CA VAL A 186 19.03 3.49 9.90
C VAL A 186 19.94 3.92 8.75
N ASN A 187 20.77 2.99 8.27
CA ASN A 187 21.74 3.24 7.20
C ASN A 187 21.76 2.16 6.09
N ALA A 188 21.06 1.04 6.29
CA ALA A 188 20.99 -0.06 5.34
C ALA A 188 20.06 0.25 4.14
N ASP A 189 20.19 -0.56 3.09
CA ASP A 189 19.16 -0.68 2.06
C ASP A 189 18.12 -1.70 2.50
N TYR A 190 16.86 -1.40 2.21
CA TYR A 190 15.71 -2.23 2.58
C TYR A 190 14.94 -2.61 1.31
N GLU A 191 14.34 -3.80 1.31
CA GLU A 191 13.48 -4.26 0.22
C GLU A 191 12.11 -3.54 0.26
N MET A 192 11.03 -4.15 -0.26
CA MET A 192 9.71 -3.54 -0.23
C MET A 192 9.29 -3.28 1.21
N ASN A 193 9.05 -2.02 1.59
CA ASN A 193 8.89 -1.69 2.99
C ASN A 193 7.78 -0.66 3.29
N ALA A 194 7.41 -0.63 4.57
CA ALA A 194 6.64 0.42 5.21
C ALA A 194 7.31 0.78 6.54
N VAL A 195 7.15 2.02 6.98
CA VAL A 195 7.78 2.52 8.21
C VAL A 195 6.76 3.10 9.17
N VAL A 196 7.01 2.92 10.47
CA VAL A 196 6.35 3.65 11.56
C VAL A 196 7.43 4.40 12.33
N ILE A 197 7.22 5.69 12.58
CA ILE A 197 8.17 6.57 13.28
C ILE A 197 7.49 7.07 14.55
N LEU A 198 8.15 6.87 15.69
CA LEU A 198 7.62 7.13 17.02
C LEU A 198 8.57 8.05 17.79
N ASP A 199 8.00 8.98 18.57
CA ASP A 199 8.71 9.49 19.74
C ASP A 199 8.94 8.31 20.71
N GLU A 200 10.08 8.31 21.41
CA GLU A 200 10.57 7.19 22.24
C GLU A 200 9.48 6.48 23.07
N ARG A 201 9.62 5.15 23.23
CA ARG A 201 8.67 4.30 23.97
C ARG A 201 8.70 4.57 25.47
#